data_AF-A0A955FKX0-F1
#
_entry.id   AF-A0A955FKX0-F1
#
_cell.length_a   1.000
_cell.length_b   1.000
_cell.length_c   1.000
_cell.angle_alpha   90.00
_cell.angle_beta   90.00
_cell.angle_gamma   90.00
#
_symmetry.space_group_name_H-M   'P 1'
#
loop_
_entity.id
_entity.type
_entity.pdbx_description
1 polymer ?
#
loop_
_entity_poly.entity_id
_entity_poly.type
_entity_poly.pdbx_seq_one_letter_code
_entity_poly.pdbx_strand_id
1 'polypeptide(L)'
;MIQNRITWVEFEVLQLLECNDTDFLANQIILELKAFEKLDITLAINSLIKRQLIVSVGNILKITSNGYLALQPYKVKRAVILAAGSGTRMQPETLDKPKPLVKVNQRSFIETQIDALQKANITDITIIRGYCGQQFNFLLKKYPNIKFIENPYWQTTGAIISVALAINLLAGAYVIEGDLYINNPNVIRRYQYKSLYCGITS
;
A
#
# COMPACT_ATOMS: atom_id res chain seq x y z
N MET A 1 -2.59 23.08 -18.83
CA MET A 1 -3.43 21.86 -18.78
C MET A 1 -4.05 21.78 -17.40
N ILE A 2 -5.35 22.02 -17.27
CA ILE A 2 -6.04 21.94 -15.98
C ILE A 2 -6.01 20.46 -15.57
N GLN A 3 -5.20 20.12 -14.58
CA GLN A 3 -5.24 18.80 -13.98
C GLN A 3 -6.66 18.56 -13.50
N ASN A 4 -7.31 17.55 -14.07
CA ASN A 4 -8.65 17.10 -13.72
C ASN A 4 -8.62 16.38 -12.35
N ARG A 5 -8.05 17.04 -11.33
CA ARG A 5 -7.74 16.47 -10.02
C ARG A 5 -9.06 16.17 -9.31
N ILE A 6 -9.26 14.92 -8.94
CA ILE A 6 -10.39 14.50 -8.11
C ILE A 6 -10.17 14.95 -6.67
N THR A 7 -11.25 15.25 -5.95
CA THR A 7 -11.19 15.55 -4.52
C THR A 7 -10.86 14.29 -3.71
N TRP A 8 -10.59 14.43 -2.41
CA TRP A 8 -10.33 13.28 -1.55
C TRP A 8 -11.57 12.37 -1.43
N VAL A 9 -12.76 12.96 -1.27
CA VAL A 9 -14.01 12.18 -1.18
C VAL A 9 -14.31 11.50 -2.51
N GLU A 10 -14.14 12.19 -3.64
CA GLU A 10 -14.26 11.60 -4.97
C GLU A 10 -13.29 10.43 -5.18
N PHE A 11 -12.05 10.56 -4.69
CA PHE A 11 -11.05 9.49 -4.70
C PHE A 11 -11.50 8.28 -3.88
N GLU A 12 -11.97 8.46 -2.64
CA GLU A 12 -12.39 7.33 -1.80
C GLU A 12 -13.62 6.61 -2.38
N VAL A 13 -14.55 7.34 -3.01
CA VAL A 13 -15.67 6.72 -3.75
C VAL A 13 -15.16 5.89 -4.92
N LEU A 14 -14.27 6.44 -5.77
CA LEU A 14 -13.70 5.70 -6.91
C LEU A 14 -12.87 4.48 -6.45
N GLN A 15 -12.10 4.63 -5.36
CA GLN A 15 -11.31 3.55 -4.78
C GLN A 15 -12.19 2.42 -4.25
N LEU A 16 -13.30 2.75 -3.60
CA LEU A 16 -14.24 1.75 -3.09
C LEU A 16 -14.87 0.94 -4.23
N LEU A 17 -15.29 1.63 -5.30
CA LEU A 17 -15.83 0.99 -6.50
C LEU A 17 -14.77 0.12 -7.20
N GLU A 18 -13.51 0.55 -7.25
CA GLU A 18 -12.40 -0.23 -7.82
C GLU A 18 -12.07 -1.49 -7.02
N CYS A 19 -12.04 -1.40 -5.69
CA CYS A 19 -11.61 -2.52 -4.83
C CYS A 19 -12.57 -3.72 -4.84
N ASN A 20 -13.85 -3.51 -5.12
CA ASN A 20 -14.85 -4.55 -4.93
C ASN A 20 -15.26 -5.24 -6.23
N ASP A 21 -14.91 -4.71 -7.41
CA ASP A 21 -15.34 -5.24 -8.73
C ASP A 21 -16.85 -5.56 -8.85
N THR A 22 -17.65 -5.10 -7.89
CA THR A 22 -19.06 -5.41 -7.73
C THR A 22 -19.88 -4.15 -7.61
N ASP A 23 -21.07 -4.28 -8.14
CA ASP A 23 -22.16 -3.32 -8.16
C ASP A 23 -22.52 -2.80 -6.75
N PHE A 24 -22.16 -1.56 -6.43
CA PHE A 24 -22.54 -0.91 -5.16
C PHE A 24 -23.83 -0.13 -5.30
N LEU A 25 -24.72 -0.27 -4.31
CA LEU A 25 -25.78 0.70 -4.08
C LEU A 25 -25.21 1.98 -3.49
N ALA A 26 -25.73 3.15 -3.88
CA ALA A 26 -25.28 4.43 -3.32
C ALA A 26 -25.32 4.48 -1.78
N ASN A 27 -26.32 3.86 -1.15
CA ASN A 27 -26.43 3.78 0.31
C ASN A 27 -25.33 2.92 0.95
N GLN A 28 -24.82 1.91 0.26
CA GLN A 28 -23.71 1.10 0.77
C GLN A 28 -22.40 1.91 0.77
N ILE A 29 -22.16 2.75 -0.25
CA ILE A 29 -21.00 3.63 -0.29
C ILE A 29 -20.98 4.58 0.93
N ILE A 30 -22.15 5.12 1.30
CA ILE A 30 -22.28 6.00 2.48
C ILE A 30 -21.91 5.25 3.77
N LEU A 31 -22.29 3.99 3.89
CA LEU A 31 -21.99 3.17 5.07
C LEU A 31 -20.50 2.81 5.18
N GLU A 32 -19.86 2.53 4.04
CA GLU A 32 -18.43 2.20 3.99
C GLU A 32 -17.56 3.44 4.26
N LEU A 33 -17.97 4.60 3.72
CA LEU A 33 -17.26 5.87 3.85
C LEU A 33 -17.71 6.70 5.07
N LYS A 34 -18.05 6.01 6.16
CA LYS A 34 -18.52 6.56 7.45
C LYS A 34 -17.60 7.59 8.14
N ALA A 35 -16.38 7.78 7.64
CA ALA A 35 -15.49 8.86 8.06
C ALA A 35 -15.85 10.24 7.46
N PHE A 36 -16.73 10.28 6.47
CA PHE A 36 -17.17 11.51 5.78
C PHE A 36 -18.64 11.80 6.04
N GLU A 37 -19.03 13.06 5.91
CA GLU A 37 -20.44 13.43 5.99
C GLU A 37 -21.22 12.89 4.78
N LYS A 38 -22.46 12.46 5.02
CA LYS A 38 -23.35 11.96 3.97
C LYS A 38 -23.53 12.96 2.82
N LEU A 39 -23.57 14.26 3.14
CA LEU A 39 -23.70 15.32 2.14
C LEU A 39 -22.48 15.36 1.21
N ASP A 40 -21.27 15.30 1.76
CA ASP A 40 -20.03 15.30 0.98
C ASP A 40 -19.95 14.11 0.03
N ILE A 41 -20.33 12.91 0.51
CA ILE A 41 -20.35 11.69 -0.30
C ILE A 41 -21.37 11.84 -1.44
N THR A 42 -22.55 12.39 -1.15
CA THR A 42 -23.61 12.61 -2.16
C THR A 42 -23.17 13.62 -3.22
N LEU A 43 -22.53 14.72 -2.81
CA LEU A 43 -21.98 15.72 -3.73
C LEU A 43 -20.85 15.12 -4.59
N ALA A 44 -19.98 14.30 -4.00
CA ALA A 44 -18.92 13.60 -4.72
C ALA A 44 -19.50 12.64 -5.77
N ILE A 45 -20.48 11.81 -5.42
CA ILE A 45 -21.15 10.90 -6.38
C ILE A 45 -21.77 11.69 -7.55
N ASN A 46 -22.50 12.76 -7.27
CA ASN A 46 -23.11 13.60 -8.31
C ASN A 46 -22.07 14.24 -9.23
N SER A 47 -20.97 14.74 -8.67
CA SER A 47 -19.83 15.29 -9.42
C SER A 47 -19.18 14.24 -10.32
N LEU A 48 -18.94 13.04 -9.80
CA LEU A 48 -18.36 11.91 -10.54
C LEU A 48 -19.26 11.47 -11.70
N ILE A 49 -20.59 11.41 -11.51
CA ILE A 49 -21.56 11.10 -12.58
C ILE A 49 -21.53 12.18 -13.65
N LYS A 50 -21.59 13.47 -13.26
CA LYS A 50 -21.55 14.61 -14.20
C LYS A 50 -20.29 14.60 -15.05
N ARG A 51 -19.16 14.17 -14.48
CA ARG A 51 -17.85 14.04 -15.15
C ARG A 51 -17.66 12.70 -15.86
N GLN A 52 -18.68 11.83 -15.87
CA GLN A 52 -18.67 10.51 -16.48
C GLN A 52 -17.55 9.58 -15.94
N LEU A 53 -17.13 9.79 -14.69
CA LEU A 53 -16.13 8.96 -14.01
C LEU A 53 -16.77 7.71 -13.38
N ILE A 54 -18.06 7.81 -13.06
CA ILE A 54 -18.92 6.69 -12.67
C ILE A 54 -20.23 6.77 -13.46
N VAL A 55 -20.94 5.65 -13.57
CA VAL A 55 -22.26 5.55 -14.20
C VAL A 55 -23.25 4.87 -13.25
N SER A 56 -24.50 5.31 -13.29
CA SER A 56 -25.61 4.66 -12.59
C SER A 56 -26.34 3.71 -13.54
N VAL A 57 -26.36 2.43 -13.22
CA VAL A 57 -27.14 1.41 -13.94
C VAL A 57 -28.23 0.94 -12.99
N GLY A 58 -29.42 1.55 -13.10
CA GLY A 58 -30.44 1.43 -12.05
C GLY A 58 -29.95 2.05 -10.74
N ASN A 59 -30.01 1.29 -9.64
CA ASN A 59 -29.54 1.72 -8.30
C ASN A 59 -28.05 1.47 -8.04
N ILE A 60 -27.35 0.91 -9.03
CA ILE A 60 -25.97 0.45 -8.90
C ILE A 60 -25.04 1.50 -9.52
N LEU A 61 -23.96 1.83 -8.82
CA LEU A 61 -22.88 2.66 -9.31
C LEU A 61 -21.72 1.78 -9.79
N LYS A 62 -21.23 2.06 -11.00
CA LYS A 62 -20.05 1.41 -11.59
C LYS A 62 -19.02 2.44 -12.00
N ILE A 63 -17.75 2.13 -11.81
CA ILE A 63 -16.64 2.95 -12.29
C ILE A 63 -16.53 2.82 -13.82
N THR A 64 -16.28 3.94 -14.52
CA THR A 64 -16.07 3.94 -15.98
C THR A 64 -14.58 3.88 -16.31
N SER A 65 -14.24 3.68 -17.59
CA SER A 65 -12.87 3.83 -18.07
C SER A 65 -12.25 5.19 -17.72
N ASN A 66 -13.04 6.26 -17.76
CA ASN A 66 -12.58 7.60 -17.35
C ASN A 66 -12.32 7.66 -15.84
N GLY A 67 -13.12 6.97 -15.02
CA GLY A 67 -12.87 6.84 -13.59
C GLY A 67 -11.54 6.15 -13.29
N TYR A 68 -11.24 5.04 -13.98
CA TYR A 68 -9.92 4.39 -13.87
C TYR A 68 -8.77 5.30 -14.32
N LEU A 69 -8.97 6.08 -15.38
CA LEU A 69 -8.00 7.09 -15.82
C LEU A 69 -7.78 8.19 -14.78
N ALA A 70 -8.85 8.63 -14.11
CA ALA A 70 -8.78 9.62 -13.03
C ALA A 70 -8.02 9.10 -11.80
N LEU A 71 -8.03 7.78 -11.55
CA LEU A 71 -7.24 7.14 -10.48
C LEU A 71 -5.75 6.98 -10.84
N GLN A 72 -5.37 6.90 -12.12
CA GLN A 72 -3.98 6.61 -12.52
C GLN A 72 -2.90 7.52 -11.90
N PRO A 73 -3.10 8.84 -11.73
CA PRO A 73 -2.12 9.71 -11.08
C PRO A 73 -1.81 9.32 -9.62
N TYR A 74 -2.72 8.59 -8.97
CA TYR A 74 -2.63 8.16 -7.58
C TYR A 74 -2.12 6.71 -7.44
N LYS A 75 -1.76 6.06 -8.54
CA LYS A 75 -1.36 4.65 -8.56
C LYS A 75 -0.01 4.48 -7.87
N VAL A 76 0.03 3.56 -6.92
CA VAL A 76 1.28 3.13 -6.30
C VAL A 76 2.03 2.22 -7.29
N LYS A 77 3.29 2.54 -7.55
CA LYS A 77 4.10 1.88 -8.58
C LYS A 77 4.88 0.68 -8.03
N ARG A 78 5.33 0.78 -6.79
CA ARG A 78 6.25 -0.18 -6.17
C ARG A 78 6.21 -0.13 -4.65
N ALA A 79 6.95 -1.02 -4.01
CA ALA A 79 7.17 -1.00 -2.57
C ALA A 79 8.65 -1.21 -2.22
N VAL A 80 9.06 -0.55 -1.15
CA VAL A 80 10.36 -0.70 -0.49
C VAL A 80 10.11 -1.18 0.93
N ILE A 81 10.60 -2.37 1.27
CA ILE A 81 10.50 -2.96 2.61
C ILE A 81 11.85 -2.81 3.32
N LEU A 82 11.87 -2.16 4.48
CA LEU A 82 13.07 -1.93 5.28
C LEU A 82 13.28 -3.11 6.24
N ALA A 83 14.25 -3.97 5.95
CA ALA A 83 14.47 -5.23 6.66
C ALA A 83 15.94 -5.42 7.10
N ALA A 84 16.71 -4.34 7.15
CA ALA A 84 18.15 -4.40 7.43
C ALA A 84 18.50 -4.51 8.92
N GLY A 85 17.59 -4.08 9.82
CA GLY A 85 17.82 -4.01 11.25
C GLY A 85 17.86 -5.37 11.95
N SER A 86 18.61 -5.45 13.05
CA SER A 86 18.81 -6.68 13.83
C SER A 86 17.67 -7.03 14.80
N GLY A 87 16.80 -6.07 15.16
CA GLY A 87 15.63 -6.35 16.01
C GLY A 87 15.98 -6.82 17.43
N THR A 88 17.08 -6.32 18.00
CA THR A 88 17.65 -6.74 19.30
C THR A 88 16.67 -6.70 20.48
N ARG A 89 15.64 -5.84 20.43
CA ARG A 89 14.60 -5.75 21.48
C ARG A 89 13.67 -6.97 21.58
N MET A 90 13.75 -7.90 20.62
CA MET A 90 12.95 -9.13 20.58
C MET A 90 13.79 -10.41 20.76
N GLN A 91 15.01 -10.27 21.29
CA GLN A 91 15.78 -11.44 21.68
C GLN A 91 15.02 -12.23 22.79
N PRO A 92 15.10 -13.58 22.77
CA PRO A 92 16.00 -14.41 21.97
C PRO A 92 15.50 -14.76 20.55
N GLU A 93 14.27 -14.44 20.17
CA GLU A 93 13.66 -14.86 18.88
C GLU A 93 14.35 -14.29 17.61
N THR A 94 15.20 -13.27 17.78
CA THR A 94 15.92 -12.58 16.71
C THR A 94 17.45 -12.75 16.77
N LEU A 95 17.94 -13.69 17.59
CA LEU A 95 19.37 -13.83 17.89
C LEU A 95 20.19 -14.41 16.73
N ASP A 96 19.55 -15.22 15.89
CA ASP A 96 20.11 -15.83 14.68
C ASP A 96 19.26 -15.57 13.43
N LYS A 97 18.18 -14.80 13.55
CA LYS A 97 17.19 -14.57 12.48
C LYS A 97 16.70 -13.11 12.46
N PRO A 98 16.59 -12.48 11.27
CA PRO A 98 15.97 -11.17 11.13
C PRO A 98 14.53 -11.14 11.66
N LYS A 99 14.14 -10.09 12.41
CA LYS A 99 12.76 -9.90 12.89
C LYS A 99 11.68 -10.04 11.79
N PRO A 100 11.86 -9.53 10.57
CA PRO A 100 10.88 -9.71 9.49
C PRO A 100 10.59 -11.19 9.12
N LEU A 101 11.47 -12.12 9.47
CA LEU A 101 11.31 -13.56 9.27
C LEU A 101 10.70 -14.29 10.49
N VAL A 102 10.40 -13.58 11.58
CA VAL A 102 9.64 -14.12 12.72
C VAL A 102 8.24 -14.48 12.25
N LYS A 103 7.74 -15.64 12.70
CA LYS A 103 6.45 -16.19 12.28
C LYS A 103 5.39 -16.01 13.35
N VAL A 104 4.19 -15.64 12.92
CA VAL A 104 2.95 -15.70 13.70
C VAL A 104 1.97 -16.53 12.88
N ASN A 105 1.35 -17.54 13.48
CA ASN A 105 0.44 -18.47 12.78
C ASN A 105 1.07 -19.03 11.47
N GLN A 106 2.33 -19.47 11.55
CA GLN A 106 3.13 -20.05 10.45
C GLN A 106 3.54 -19.09 9.33
N ARG A 107 3.08 -17.84 9.32
CA ARG A 107 3.45 -16.82 8.33
C ARG A 107 4.44 -15.84 8.90
N SER A 108 5.49 -15.53 8.14
CA SER A 108 6.44 -14.49 8.54
C SER A 108 5.88 -13.09 8.29
N PHE A 109 6.40 -12.09 9.01
CA PHE A 109 5.92 -10.71 8.90
C PHE A 109 6.09 -10.22 7.45
N ILE A 110 7.26 -10.48 6.86
CA ILE A 110 7.54 -10.09 5.49
C ILE A 110 6.65 -10.80 4.47
N GLU A 111 6.26 -12.06 4.69
CA GLU A 111 5.29 -12.76 3.83
C GLU A 111 3.92 -12.06 3.87
N THR A 112 3.44 -11.65 5.06
CA THR A 112 2.16 -10.91 5.15
C THR A 112 2.20 -9.59 4.38
N GLN A 113 3.36 -8.91 4.37
CA GLN A 113 3.55 -7.67 3.64
C GLN A 113 3.59 -7.91 2.12
N ILE A 114 4.37 -8.88 1.65
CA ILE A 114 4.46 -9.22 0.22
C ILE A 114 3.11 -9.69 -0.30
N ASP A 115 2.40 -10.55 0.44
CA ASP A 115 1.08 -11.06 0.05
C ASP A 115 0.06 -9.90 -0.06
N ALA A 116 0.06 -8.95 0.89
CA ALA A 116 -0.81 -7.79 0.84
C ALA A 116 -0.50 -6.86 -0.36
N LEU A 117 0.79 -6.63 -0.64
CA LEU A 117 1.24 -5.86 -1.81
C LEU A 117 0.82 -6.51 -3.13
N GLN A 118 1.03 -7.82 -3.27
CA GLN A 118 0.61 -8.56 -4.47
C GLN A 118 -0.91 -8.56 -4.64
N LYS A 119 -1.69 -8.71 -3.56
CA LYS A 119 -3.15 -8.58 -3.58
C LYS A 119 -3.59 -7.20 -4.10
N ALA A 120 -2.85 -6.14 -3.75
CA ALA A 120 -3.09 -4.78 -4.24
C ALA A 120 -2.51 -4.52 -5.64
N ASN A 121 -2.04 -5.55 -6.37
CA ASN A 121 -1.39 -5.45 -7.68
C ASN A 121 -0.09 -4.62 -7.69
N ILE A 122 0.65 -4.62 -6.58
CA ILE A 122 1.96 -3.97 -6.44
C ILE A 122 3.03 -5.06 -6.43
N THR A 123 3.65 -5.30 -7.59
CA THR A 123 4.57 -6.44 -7.80
C THR A 123 6.04 -6.05 -7.89
N ASP A 124 6.36 -4.77 -8.16
CA ASP A 124 7.73 -4.25 -8.06
C ASP A 124 8.04 -4.02 -6.57
N ILE A 125 8.65 -5.03 -5.94
CA ILE A 125 8.93 -5.04 -4.50
C ILE A 125 10.44 -5.14 -4.31
N THR A 126 11.01 -4.18 -3.58
CA THR A 126 12.42 -4.19 -3.20
C THR A 126 12.55 -4.30 -1.69
N ILE A 127 13.37 -5.22 -1.20
CA ILE A 127 13.62 -5.43 0.22
C ILE A 127 15.05 -4.98 0.52
N ILE A 128 15.20 -4.03 1.44
CA ILE A 128 16.50 -3.57 1.91
C ILE A 128 16.94 -4.47 3.05
N ARG A 129 18.03 -5.22 2.86
CA ARG A 129 18.53 -6.24 3.79
C ARG A 129 19.83 -5.80 4.44
N GLY A 130 20.21 -6.48 5.52
CA GLY A 130 21.39 -6.16 6.32
C GLY A 130 21.72 -7.34 7.22
N TYR A 131 21.37 -7.24 8.51
CA TYR A 131 21.54 -8.34 9.46
C TYR A 131 20.95 -9.66 8.91
N CYS A 132 21.77 -10.71 8.84
CA CYS A 132 21.42 -12.02 8.29
C CYS A 132 20.67 -11.97 6.94
N GLY A 133 21.00 -11.01 6.06
CA GLY A 133 20.28 -10.74 4.80
C GLY A 133 20.14 -11.96 3.86
N GLN A 134 21.10 -12.87 3.86
CA GLN A 134 21.04 -14.09 3.04
C GLN A 134 19.85 -15.00 3.39
N GLN A 135 19.34 -14.95 4.62
CA GLN A 135 18.18 -15.74 5.02
C GLN A 135 16.91 -15.36 4.26
N PHE A 136 16.82 -14.16 3.69
CA PHE A 136 15.68 -13.77 2.86
C PHE A 136 15.66 -14.48 1.49
N ASN A 137 16.75 -15.14 1.08
CA ASN A 137 16.85 -15.76 -0.25
C ASN A 137 15.78 -16.84 -0.50
N PHE A 138 15.27 -17.52 0.55
CA PHE A 138 14.20 -18.50 0.36
C PHE A 138 12.92 -17.87 -0.21
N LEU A 139 12.69 -16.58 0.03
CA LEU A 139 11.51 -15.85 -0.45
C LEU A 139 11.45 -15.85 -1.98
N LEU A 140 12.60 -15.87 -2.67
CA LEU A 140 12.65 -15.92 -4.14
C LEU A 140 11.98 -17.16 -4.72
N LYS A 141 11.88 -18.27 -3.96
CA LYS A 141 11.17 -19.48 -4.41
C LYS A 141 9.67 -19.25 -4.54
N LYS A 142 9.09 -18.43 -3.64
CA LYS A 142 7.66 -18.12 -3.59
C LYS A 142 7.31 -16.82 -4.32
N TYR A 143 8.23 -15.85 -4.29
CA TYR A 143 8.07 -14.51 -4.84
C TYR A 143 9.25 -14.18 -5.77
N PRO A 144 9.28 -14.71 -7.00
CA PRO A 144 10.46 -14.61 -7.88
C PRO A 144 10.78 -13.18 -8.33
N ASN A 145 9.82 -12.26 -8.26
CA ASN A 145 9.95 -10.89 -8.76
C ASN A 145 10.48 -9.89 -7.71
N ILE A 146 10.67 -10.31 -6.45
CA ILE A 146 11.23 -9.41 -5.43
C ILE A 146 12.71 -9.14 -5.70
N LYS A 147 13.16 -7.94 -5.36
CA LYS A 147 14.55 -7.50 -5.48
C LYS A 147 15.14 -7.25 -4.11
N PHE A 148 16.46 -7.33 -4.03
CA PHE A 148 17.19 -7.05 -2.80
C PHE A 148 18.20 -5.94 -3.00
N ILE A 149 18.33 -5.08 -1.99
CA ILE A 149 19.44 -4.13 -1.85
C ILE A 149 20.07 -4.37 -0.49
N GLU A 150 21.39 -4.47 -0.44
CA GLU A 150 22.11 -4.64 0.82
C GLU A 150 22.43 -3.27 1.43
N ASN A 151 22.15 -3.11 2.72
CA ASN A 151 22.67 -2.03 3.54
C ASN A 151 23.90 -2.56 4.31
N PRO A 152 25.13 -2.29 3.83
CA PRO A 152 26.35 -2.76 4.50
C PRO A 152 26.58 -2.06 5.84
N TYR A 153 25.90 -0.94 6.10
CA TYR A 153 26.06 -0.12 7.31
C TYR A 153 25.01 -0.44 8.37
N TRP A 154 24.27 -1.55 8.27
CA TRP A 154 23.16 -1.87 9.17
C TRP A 154 23.55 -1.92 10.66
N GLN A 155 24.82 -2.20 10.99
CA GLN A 155 25.33 -2.26 12.36
C GLN A 155 25.43 -0.89 13.03
N THR A 156 25.73 0.14 12.25
CA THR A 156 26.04 1.48 12.74
C THR A 156 24.97 2.51 12.36
N THR A 157 23.92 2.08 11.65
CA THR A 157 22.91 2.97 11.07
C THR A 157 21.49 2.54 11.39
N GLY A 158 20.59 3.53 11.45
CA GLY A 158 19.15 3.29 11.56
C GLY A 158 18.47 3.12 10.20
N ALA A 159 17.13 3.00 10.22
CA ALA A 159 16.30 2.84 9.03
C ALA A 159 16.51 3.93 7.97
N ILE A 160 16.90 5.16 8.37
CA ILE A 160 17.12 6.29 7.46
C ILE A 160 18.16 6.00 6.35
N ILE A 161 19.23 5.27 6.67
CA ILE A 161 20.24 4.90 5.67
C ILE A 161 19.68 3.85 4.71
N SER A 162 18.84 2.95 5.20
CA SER A 162 18.14 1.98 4.35
C SER A 162 17.20 2.68 3.36
N VAL A 163 16.52 3.76 3.78
CA VAL A 163 15.71 4.61 2.89
C VAL A 163 16.58 5.35 1.87
N ALA A 164 17.72 5.90 2.29
CA ALA A 164 18.64 6.62 1.41
C ALA A 164 19.17 5.72 0.27
N LEU A 165 19.48 4.45 0.56
CA LEU A 165 19.88 3.47 -0.46
C LEU A 165 18.79 3.21 -1.50
N ALA A 166 17.53 3.46 -1.15
CA ALA A 166 16.36 3.28 -2.01
C ALA A 166 15.81 4.60 -2.57
N ILE A 167 16.54 5.73 -2.46
CA ILE A 167 16.02 7.07 -2.78
C ILE A 167 15.39 7.16 -4.18
N ASN A 168 16.02 6.52 -5.17
CA ASN A 168 15.57 6.49 -6.57
C ASN A 168 14.30 5.66 -6.78
N LEU A 169 13.91 4.86 -5.78
CA LEU A 169 12.74 4.00 -5.80
C LEU A 169 11.53 4.64 -5.10
N LEU A 170 11.72 5.68 -4.28
CA LEU A 170 10.67 6.19 -3.39
C LEU A 170 9.50 6.88 -4.10
N ALA A 171 9.73 7.43 -5.30
CA ALA A 171 8.69 8.13 -6.05
C ALA A 171 7.52 7.20 -6.42
N GLY A 172 6.37 7.43 -5.78
CA GLY A 172 5.16 6.60 -5.95
C GLY A 172 5.29 5.21 -5.32
N ALA A 173 6.08 5.06 -4.26
CA ALA A 173 6.27 3.80 -3.56
C ALA A 173 5.60 3.76 -2.19
N TYR A 174 5.21 2.57 -1.76
CA TYR A 174 5.12 2.28 -0.33
C TYR A 174 6.52 2.15 0.27
N VAL A 175 6.71 2.70 1.47
CA VAL A 175 7.88 2.41 2.32
C VAL A 175 7.35 1.74 3.57
N ILE A 176 7.74 0.50 3.82
CA ILE A 176 7.18 -0.36 4.86
C ILE A 176 8.31 -0.82 5.78
N GLU A 177 8.12 -0.68 7.09
CA GLU A 177 9.01 -1.31 8.07
C GLU A 177 8.78 -2.83 8.05
N GLY A 178 9.84 -3.60 7.81
CA GLY A 178 9.77 -5.06 7.67
C GLY A 178 9.31 -5.79 8.94
N ASP A 179 9.19 -5.07 10.04
CA ASP A 179 8.86 -5.58 11.36
C ASP A 179 7.39 -5.40 11.74
N LEU A 180 6.56 -4.97 10.79
CA LEU A 180 5.10 -4.86 10.89
C LEU A 180 4.41 -6.14 10.41
N TYR A 181 3.48 -6.67 11.22
CA TYR A 181 2.61 -7.77 10.82
C TYR A 181 1.31 -7.23 10.21
N ILE A 182 1.04 -7.51 8.94
CA ILE A 182 -0.19 -7.08 8.28
C ILE A 182 -1.25 -8.17 8.40
N ASN A 183 -2.16 -8.01 9.36
CA ASN A 183 -3.27 -8.95 9.54
C ASN A 183 -4.40 -8.72 8.52
N ASN A 184 -4.76 -7.46 8.28
CA ASN A 184 -5.75 -7.09 7.26
C ASN A 184 -5.02 -6.62 5.99
N PRO A 185 -4.99 -7.41 4.90
CA PRO A 185 -4.27 -7.03 3.69
C PRO A 185 -4.88 -5.81 2.98
N ASN A 186 -6.15 -5.46 3.25
CA ASN A 186 -6.83 -4.35 2.59
C ASN A 186 -6.33 -2.96 3.06
N VAL A 187 -5.45 -2.91 4.07
CA VAL A 187 -4.76 -1.67 4.45
C VAL A 187 -3.77 -1.20 3.38
N ILE A 188 -3.27 -2.14 2.58
CA ILE A 188 -2.47 -1.84 1.38
C ILE A 188 -3.45 -1.74 0.21
N ARG A 189 -3.43 -0.58 -0.46
CA ARG A 189 -4.33 -0.27 -1.58
C ARG A 189 -3.51 0.06 -2.81
N ARG A 190 -4.10 -0.22 -3.98
CA ARG A 190 -3.47 0.01 -5.28
C ARG A 190 -3.24 1.50 -5.59
N TYR A 191 -4.12 2.36 -5.11
CA TYR A 191 -4.02 3.82 -5.26
C TYR A 191 -4.00 4.49 -3.89
N GLN A 192 -3.32 5.64 -3.80
CA GLN A 192 -3.25 6.47 -2.60
C GLN A 192 -3.38 7.96 -2.93
N TYR A 193 -4.33 8.63 -2.28
CA TYR A 193 -4.59 10.05 -2.51
C TYR A 193 -3.44 10.94 -2.03
N LYS A 194 -2.81 10.55 -0.91
CA LYS A 194 -1.72 11.27 -0.23
C LYS A 194 -0.71 10.26 0.33
N SER A 195 0.48 10.75 0.64
CA SER A 195 1.44 10.00 1.46
C SER A 195 0.85 9.69 2.83
N LEU A 196 1.00 8.44 3.26
CA LEU A 196 0.61 7.98 4.59
C LEU A 196 1.87 7.89 5.45
N TYR A 197 2.00 8.80 6.40
CA TYR A 197 3.01 8.76 7.46
C TYR A 197 2.32 9.09 8.79
N CYS A 198 2.97 8.87 9.93
CA CYS A 198 2.49 9.40 11.21
C CYS A 198 2.51 10.94 11.17
N GLY A 199 1.41 11.53 10.67
CA GLY A 199 1.09 12.96 10.65
C GLY A 199 2.07 13.87 9.90
N ILE A 200 1.62 14.52 8.83
CA ILE A 200 2.15 15.82 8.39
C ILE A 200 0.97 16.67 7.90
N THR A 201 0.66 17.73 8.63
CA THR A 201 -0.25 18.80 8.23
C THR A 201 0.58 20.04 7.87
N SER A 202 0.11 20.83 6.91
CA SER A 202 0.39 22.27 6.89
C SER A 202 -0.63 22.98 7.75
#